data_AF-A0A7Z9PR46-F1
#
_entry.id   AF-A0A7Z9PR46-F1
#
_cell.length_a   1.000
_cell.length_b   1.000
_cell.length_c   1.000
_cell.angle_alpha   90.00
_cell.angle_beta   90.00
_cell.angle_gamma   90.00
#
_symmetry.space_group_name_H-M   'P 1'
#
loop_
_entity.id
_entity.type
_entity.pdbx_description
1 polymer ?
#
loop_
_entity_poly.entity_id
_entity_poly.type
_entity_poly.pdbx_seq_one_letter_code
_entity_poly.pdbx_strand_id
1 'polypeptide(L)'
;MQLDTSRVDKESKGLKRRFNLALWALALLALAAQITNYFALGALESDGGAINLAGKQRMLSQRAAKWALAYHLKPDPKFQALALQDVLSLKESHAKLVEGAFGPSKSLQVDELARQLEPHLEELERSVQRAVGSSPPAPENINDLLQDSNAFVSLMDQLVKQYELDSRVRVTRLESLDSLFLTLTLLTLFLESLFIFQ
;
A
#
# COMPACT_ATOMS: atom_id res chain seq x y z
N MET A 1 47.25 52.16 24.99
CA MET A 1 46.38 50.98 25.09
C MET A 1 45.87 50.67 23.68
N GLN A 2 46.67 49.98 22.86
CA GLN A 2 46.23 49.51 21.55
C GLN A 2 45.30 48.33 21.78
N LEU A 3 44.03 48.46 21.40
CA LEU A 3 43.09 47.35 21.37
C LEU A 3 43.62 46.31 20.37
N ASP A 4 43.80 45.07 20.82
CA ASP A 4 44.25 43.96 19.98
C ASP A 4 43.13 43.55 19.01
N THR A 5 43.03 44.29 17.90
CA THR A 5 42.04 44.09 16.83
C THR A 5 42.20 42.74 16.14
N SER A 6 43.38 42.12 16.21
CA SER A 6 43.66 40.81 15.61
C SER A 6 42.93 39.66 16.31
N ARG A 7 42.70 39.80 17.63
CA ARG A 7 41.97 38.83 18.46
C ARG A 7 40.47 38.92 18.22
N VAL A 8 39.93 40.13 18.12
CA VAL A 8 38.51 40.41 17.82
C VAL A 8 38.10 39.90 16.43
N ASP A 9 38.95 40.10 15.40
CA ASP A 9 38.68 39.62 14.04
C ASP A 9 38.73 38.08 13.92
N LYS A 10 39.58 37.42 14.72
CA LYS A 10 39.65 35.95 14.78
C LYS A 10 38.40 35.34 15.43
N GLU A 11 37.92 35.94 16.52
CA GLU A 11 36.71 35.50 17.21
C GLU A 11 35.45 35.68 16.32
N SER A 12 35.33 36.81 15.62
CA SER A 12 34.25 37.08 14.66
C SER A 12 34.21 36.08 13.48
N LYS A 13 35.37 35.71 12.93
CA LYS A 13 35.45 34.71 11.83
C LYS A 13 35.09 33.30 12.31
N GLY A 14 35.46 32.94 13.54
CA GLY A 14 35.09 31.66 14.16
C GLY A 14 33.58 31.52 14.36
N LEU A 15 32.93 32.58 14.84
CA LEU A 15 31.48 32.63 15.06
C LEU A 15 30.69 32.49 13.74
N LYS A 16 31.07 33.26 12.71
CA LYS A 16 30.46 33.17 11.36
C LYS A 16 30.58 31.77 10.75
N ARG A 17 31.72 31.09 10.94
CA ARG A 17 31.90 29.72 10.43
C ARG A 17 30.99 28.72 11.14
N ARG A 18 30.85 28.80 12.47
CA ARG A 18 29.97 27.91 13.25
C ARG A 18 28.50 28.09 12.86
N PHE A 19 28.07 29.35 12.77
CA PHE A 19 26.72 29.71 12.32
C PHE A 19 26.42 29.19 10.91
N ASN A 20 27.33 29.41 9.95
CA ASN A 20 27.15 28.90 8.59
C ASN A 20 27.11 27.35 8.54
N LEU A 21 27.91 26.67 9.36
CA LEU A 21 27.90 25.20 9.43
C LEU A 21 26.56 24.67 9.95
N ALA A 22 26.00 25.30 10.98
CA ALA A 22 24.72 24.88 11.54
C ALA A 22 23.54 25.22 10.61
N LEU A 23 23.57 26.37 9.89
CA LEU A 23 22.63 26.64 8.80
C LEU A 23 22.66 25.55 7.72
N TRP A 24 23.85 25.10 7.31
CA TRP A 24 23.97 23.99 6.37
C TRP A 24 23.45 22.66 6.96
N ALA A 25 23.72 22.38 8.23
CA ALA A 25 23.20 21.19 8.90
C ALA A 25 21.66 21.20 8.94
N LEU A 26 21.05 22.32 9.31
CA LEU A 26 19.60 22.51 9.30
C LEU A 26 19.01 22.33 7.91
N ALA A 27 19.64 22.92 6.88
CA ALA A 27 19.21 22.77 5.49
C ALA A 27 19.28 21.32 5.02
N LEU A 28 20.34 20.58 5.37
CA LEU A 28 20.51 19.18 5.01
C LEU A 28 19.49 18.27 5.74
N LEU A 29 19.25 18.51 7.03
CA LEU A 29 18.23 17.79 7.80
C LEU A 29 16.83 18.01 7.21
N ALA A 30 16.49 19.26 6.89
CA ALA A 30 15.21 19.60 6.26
C ALA A 30 15.07 18.94 4.87
N LEU A 31 16.12 18.95 4.05
CA LEU A 31 16.12 18.31 2.75
C LEU A 31 15.95 16.78 2.87
N ALA A 32 16.66 16.15 3.81
CA ALA A 32 16.55 14.71 4.06
C ALA A 32 15.14 14.31 4.52
N ALA A 33 14.54 15.09 5.42
CA ALA A 33 13.15 14.90 5.85
C ALA A 33 12.19 15.02 4.66
N GLN A 34 12.33 16.05 3.83
CA GLN A 34 11.47 16.28 2.67
C GLN A 34 11.57 15.15 1.63
N ILE A 35 12.79 14.69 1.33
CA ILE A 35 13.02 13.57 0.42
C ILE A 35 12.35 12.29 0.96
N THR A 36 12.51 12.03 2.26
CA THR A 36 11.92 10.86 2.92
C THR A 36 10.39 10.89 2.82
N ASN A 37 9.77 12.06 3.07
CA ASN A 37 8.32 12.23 2.96
C ASN A 37 7.81 12.09 1.53
N TYR A 38 8.55 12.56 0.53
CA TYR A 38 8.18 12.37 -0.88
C TYR A 38 8.10 10.89 -1.27
N PHE A 39 9.11 10.09 -0.90
CA PHE A 39 9.10 8.65 -1.16
C PHE A 39 8.01 7.92 -0.36
N ALA A 40 7.73 8.37 0.87
CA ALA A 40 6.66 7.85 1.71
C ALA A 40 5.28 7.95 1.06
N LEU A 41 4.94 9.14 0.54
CA LEU A 41 3.65 9.39 -0.08
C LEU A 41 3.42 8.50 -1.31
N GLY A 42 4.45 8.33 -2.15
CA GLY A 42 4.36 7.44 -3.31
C GLY A 42 4.15 5.98 -2.92
N ALA A 43 4.82 5.50 -1.86
CA ALA A 43 4.62 4.14 -1.35
C ALA A 43 3.20 3.94 -0.79
N LEU A 44 2.68 4.92 -0.05
CA LEU A 44 1.35 4.87 0.55
C LEU A 44 0.23 4.90 -0.50
N GLU A 45 0.38 5.72 -1.54
CA GLU A 45 -0.56 5.75 -2.67
C GLU A 45 -0.60 4.40 -3.40
N SER A 46 0.57 3.79 -3.62
CA SER A 46 0.68 2.48 -4.24
C SER A 46 0.01 1.38 -3.40
N ASP A 47 0.28 1.36 -2.10
CA ASP A 47 -0.35 0.42 -1.15
C ASP A 47 -1.87 0.57 -1.12
N GLY A 48 -2.37 1.80 -1.07
CA GLY A 48 -3.81 2.11 -1.12
C GLY A 48 -4.46 1.62 -2.42
N GLY A 49 -3.77 1.79 -3.55
CA GLY A 49 -4.19 1.26 -4.84
C GLY A 49 -4.33 -0.27 -4.83
N ALA A 50 -3.35 -0.98 -4.26
CA ALA A 50 -3.35 -2.43 -4.15
C ALA A 50 -4.48 -2.95 -3.27
N ILE A 51 -4.68 -2.32 -2.10
CA ILE A 51 -5.78 -2.64 -1.18
C ILE A 51 -7.14 -2.45 -1.86
N ASN A 52 -7.32 -1.36 -2.61
CA ASN A 52 -8.57 -1.11 -3.33
C ASN A 52 -8.80 -2.13 -4.46
N LEU A 53 -7.76 -2.51 -5.21
CA LEU A 53 -7.87 -3.52 -6.24
C LEU A 53 -8.23 -4.90 -5.65
N ALA A 54 -7.60 -5.27 -4.53
CA ALA A 54 -7.95 -6.49 -3.81
C ALA A 54 -9.37 -6.43 -3.24
N GLY A 55 -9.82 -5.30 -2.69
CA GLY A 55 -11.19 -5.09 -2.28
C GLY A 55 -12.19 -5.24 -3.43
N LYS A 56 -11.84 -4.77 -4.63
CA LYS A 56 -12.63 -4.96 -5.85
C LYS A 56 -12.73 -6.45 -6.24
N GLN A 57 -11.64 -7.22 -6.14
CA GLN A 57 -11.67 -8.67 -6.42
C GLN A 57 -12.65 -9.42 -5.48
N ARG A 58 -12.67 -9.06 -4.19
CA ARG A 58 -13.63 -9.60 -3.21
C ARG A 58 -15.08 -9.28 -3.59
N MET A 59 -15.35 -8.04 -3.99
CA MET A 59 -16.68 -7.63 -4.44
C MET A 59 -17.11 -8.42 -5.69
N LEU A 60 -16.23 -8.54 -6.68
CA LEU A 60 -16.51 -9.22 -7.95
C LEU A 60 -16.80 -10.71 -7.77
N SER A 61 -15.99 -11.42 -6.98
CA SER A 61 -16.21 -12.86 -6.70
C SER A 61 -17.56 -13.13 -6.05
N GLN A 62 -17.95 -12.31 -5.07
CA GLN A 62 -19.25 -12.42 -4.41
C GLN A 62 -20.40 -11.99 -5.31
N ARG A 63 -20.20 -10.98 -6.16
CA ARG A 63 -21.23 -10.51 -7.09
C ARG A 63 -21.49 -11.52 -8.21
N ALA A 64 -20.45 -12.17 -8.73
CA ALA A 64 -20.56 -13.28 -9.67
C ALA A 64 -21.39 -14.43 -9.07
N ALA A 65 -21.12 -14.82 -7.82
CA ALA A 65 -21.91 -15.84 -7.12
C ALA A 65 -23.39 -15.45 -6.96
N LYS A 66 -23.67 -14.18 -6.63
CA LYS A 66 -25.04 -13.67 -6.54
C LYS A 66 -25.76 -13.70 -7.89
N TRP A 67 -25.10 -13.38 -8.99
CA TRP A 67 -25.70 -13.46 -10.32
C TRP A 67 -25.97 -14.91 -10.73
N ALA A 68 -25.06 -15.84 -10.44
CA ALA A 68 -25.28 -17.25 -10.68
C ALA A 68 -26.46 -17.81 -9.85
N LEU A 69 -26.61 -17.38 -8.59
CA LEU A 69 -27.76 -17.72 -7.77
C LEU A 69 -29.07 -17.13 -8.35
N ALA A 70 -29.05 -15.88 -8.82
CA ALA A 70 -30.20 -15.27 -9.49
C ALA A 70 -30.58 -16.03 -10.76
N TYR A 71 -29.59 -16.48 -11.53
CA TYR A 71 -29.79 -17.36 -12.70
C TYR A 71 -30.42 -18.70 -12.31
N HIS A 72 -30.00 -19.30 -11.20
CA HIS A 72 -30.59 -20.54 -10.70
C HIS A 72 -32.07 -20.37 -10.32
N LEU A 73 -32.42 -19.28 -9.64
CA LEU A 73 -33.81 -18.99 -9.26
C LEU A 73 -34.69 -18.65 -10.46
N LYS A 74 -34.13 -17.92 -11.43
CA LYS A 74 -34.80 -17.53 -12.66
C LYS A 74 -33.80 -17.58 -13.82
N PRO A 75 -33.83 -18.65 -14.65
CA PRO A 75 -32.93 -18.76 -15.80
C PRO A 75 -33.16 -17.63 -16.80
N ASP A 76 -32.35 -16.59 -16.70
CA ASP A 76 -32.37 -15.39 -17.53
C ASP A 76 -30.95 -15.18 -18.09
N PRO A 77 -30.76 -15.15 -19.42
CA PRO A 77 -29.46 -14.93 -20.05
C PRO A 77 -28.73 -13.69 -19.53
N LYS A 78 -29.46 -12.68 -19.04
CA LYS A 78 -28.87 -11.48 -18.42
C LYS A 78 -28.04 -11.82 -17.17
N PHE A 79 -28.54 -12.69 -16.29
CA PHE A 79 -27.83 -13.04 -15.07
C PHE A 79 -26.59 -13.91 -15.36
N GLN A 80 -26.71 -14.82 -16.33
CA GLN A 80 -25.56 -15.57 -16.83
C GLN A 80 -24.47 -14.63 -17.37
N ALA A 81 -24.83 -13.67 -18.23
CA ALA A 81 -23.87 -12.72 -18.80
C ALA A 81 -23.19 -11.87 -17.71
N LEU A 82 -23.94 -11.40 -16.71
CA LEU A 82 -23.38 -10.63 -15.59
C LEU A 82 -22.42 -11.46 -14.73
N ALA A 83 -22.75 -12.72 -14.44
CA ALA A 83 -21.87 -13.61 -13.68
C ALA A 83 -20.53 -13.83 -14.39
N LEU A 84 -20.58 -14.12 -15.70
CA LEU A 84 -19.39 -14.33 -16.52
C LEU A 84 -18.57 -13.05 -16.69
N GLN A 85 -19.22 -11.90 -16.86
CA GLN A 85 -18.55 -10.60 -16.95
C GLN A 85 -17.79 -10.26 -15.67
N ASP A 86 -18.37 -10.56 -14.50
CA ASP A 86 -17.71 -10.32 -13.21
C ASP A 86 -16.48 -11.21 -13.04
N VAL A 87 -16.53 -12.47 -13.49
CA VAL A 87 -15.38 -13.39 -13.50
C VAL A 87 -14.27 -12.88 -14.43
N LEU A 88 -14.61 -12.40 -15.63
CA LEU A 88 -13.62 -11.81 -16.54
C LEU A 88 -12.94 -10.57 -15.92
N SER A 89 -13.75 -9.68 -15.35
CA SER A 89 -13.26 -8.48 -14.65
C SER A 89 -12.38 -8.84 -13.45
N LEU A 90 -12.72 -9.94 -12.76
CA LEU A 90 -11.96 -10.47 -11.64
C LEU A 90 -10.58 -10.93 -12.11
N LYS A 91 -10.49 -11.73 -13.17
CA LYS A 91 -9.23 -12.19 -13.77
C LYS A 91 -8.34 -11.04 -14.23
N GLU A 92 -8.90 -10.06 -14.94
CA GLU A 92 -8.14 -8.87 -15.35
C GLU A 92 -7.58 -8.09 -14.16
N SER A 93 -8.36 -7.97 -13.09
CA SER A 93 -7.89 -7.30 -11.88
C SER A 93 -6.87 -8.13 -11.10
N HIS A 94 -6.95 -9.46 -11.16
CA HIS A 94 -5.97 -10.36 -10.54
C HIS A 94 -4.63 -10.30 -11.26
N ALA A 95 -4.62 -10.34 -12.60
CA ALA A 95 -3.43 -10.19 -13.41
C ALA A 95 -2.68 -8.89 -13.07
N LYS A 96 -3.39 -7.75 -13.00
CA LYS A 96 -2.81 -6.45 -12.59
C LYS A 96 -2.17 -6.50 -11.21
N LEU A 97 -2.78 -7.22 -10.27
CA LEU A 97 -2.24 -7.37 -8.92
C LEU A 97 -0.96 -8.21 -8.91
N VAL A 98 -0.94 -9.31 -9.67
CA VAL A 98 0.23 -10.22 -9.76
C VAL A 98 1.39 -9.56 -10.49
N GLU A 99 1.14 -8.92 -11.64
CA GLU A 99 2.12 -8.22 -12.49
C GLU A 99 2.78 -7.02 -11.80
N GLY A 100 2.30 -6.61 -10.63
CA GLY A 100 2.94 -5.58 -9.82
C GLY A 100 2.53 -4.17 -10.23
N ALA A 101 1.28 -3.96 -10.64
CA ALA A 101 0.73 -2.63 -10.94
C ALA A 101 0.89 -1.60 -9.78
N PHE A 102 1.23 -2.07 -8.57
CA PHE A 102 1.47 -1.27 -7.37
C PHE A 102 2.93 -1.32 -6.87
N GLY A 103 3.90 -1.45 -7.79
CA GLY A 103 5.26 -0.96 -7.58
C GLY A 103 6.15 -1.74 -6.59
N PRO A 104 7.33 -1.16 -6.23
CA PRO A 104 8.40 -1.84 -5.49
C PRO A 104 8.08 -2.13 -4.01
N SER A 105 6.89 -1.75 -3.55
CA SER A 105 6.40 -1.94 -2.18
C SER A 105 5.93 -3.38 -1.89
N LYS A 106 5.87 -4.23 -2.92
CA LYS A 106 5.39 -5.61 -2.82
C LYS A 106 6.34 -6.45 -1.96
N SER A 107 5.84 -6.94 -0.82
CA SER A 107 6.58 -7.90 0.01
C SER A 107 6.54 -9.30 -0.62
N LEU A 108 7.50 -10.15 -0.23
CA LEU A 108 7.50 -11.57 -0.62
C LEU A 108 6.21 -12.28 -0.19
N GLN A 109 5.66 -11.92 0.98
CA GLN A 109 4.44 -12.51 1.53
C GLN A 109 3.22 -12.15 0.68
N VAL A 110 3.11 -10.89 0.23
CA VAL A 110 2.06 -10.47 -0.70
C VAL A 110 2.17 -11.20 -2.03
N ASP A 111 3.39 -11.38 -2.57
CA ASP A 111 3.61 -12.11 -3.81
C ASP A 111 3.20 -13.59 -3.69
N GLU A 112 3.54 -14.21 -2.56
CA GLU A 112 3.16 -15.59 -2.26
C GLU A 112 1.64 -15.75 -2.13
N LEU A 113 0.98 -14.89 -1.34
CA LEU A 113 -0.48 -14.91 -1.18
C LEU A 113 -1.21 -14.66 -2.51
N ALA A 114 -0.70 -13.73 -3.33
CA ALA A 114 -1.26 -13.46 -4.65
C ALA A 114 -1.17 -14.69 -5.57
N ARG A 115 -0.05 -15.44 -5.54
CA ARG A 115 0.07 -16.69 -6.31
C ARG A 115 -0.78 -17.82 -5.76
N GLN A 116 -0.95 -17.91 -4.45
CA GLN A 116 -1.84 -18.90 -3.82
C GLN A 116 -3.31 -18.69 -4.21
N LEU A 117 -3.71 -17.47 -4.57
CA LEU A 117 -5.06 -17.16 -5.02
C LEU A 117 -5.36 -17.67 -6.45
N GLU A 118 -4.37 -17.86 -7.30
CA GLU A 118 -4.54 -18.28 -8.70
C GLU A 118 -5.36 -19.58 -8.85
N PRO A 119 -5.02 -20.71 -8.17
CA PRO A 119 -5.83 -21.92 -8.28
C PRO A 119 -7.26 -21.75 -7.76
N HIS A 120 -7.47 -20.89 -6.75
CA HIS A 120 -8.81 -20.60 -6.23
C HIS A 120 -9.63 -19.72 -7.18
N LEU A 121 -8.97 -18.81 -7.91
CA LEU A 121 -9.61 -18.02 -8.95
C LEU A 121 -10.06 -18.91 -10.11
N GLU A 122 -9.21 -19.85 -10.54
CA GLU A 122 -9.56 -20.82 -11.58
C GLU A 122 -10.75 -21.70 -11.15
N GLU A 123 -10.75 -22.17 -9.90
CA GLU A 123 -11.85 -23.00 -9.41
C GLU A 123 -13.15 -22.21 -9.31
N LEU A 124 -13.09 -20.98 -8.80
CA LEU A 124 -14.23 -20.07 -8.79
C LEU A 124 -14.79 -19.84 -10.21
N GLU A 125 -13.92 -19.63 -11.20
CA GLU A 125 -14.34 -19.49 -12.60
C GLU A 125 -15.07 -20.74 -13.11
N ARG A 126 -14.51 -21.94 -12.87
CA ARG A 126 -15.14 -23.21 -13.25
C ARG A 126 -16.49 -23.39 -12.57
N SER A 127 -16.60 -23.08 -11.29
CA SER A 127 -17.84 -23.21 -10.53
C SER A 127 -18.90 -22.21 -10.97
N VAL A 128 -18.51 -20.97 -11.32
CA VAL A 128 -19.44 -20.00 -11.95
C VAL A 128 -19.92 -20.54 -13.30
N GLN A 129 -19.03 -21.05 -14.16
CA GLN A 129 -19.41 -21.62 -15.46
C GLN A 129 -20.35 -22.81 -15.32
N ARG A 130 -20.11 -23.73 -14.37
CA ARG A 130 -21.01 -24.85 -14.07
C ARG A 130 -22.38 -24.38 -13.58
N ALA A 131 -22.41 -23.38 -12.70
CA ALA A 131 -23.64 -22.82 -12.14
C ALA A 131 -24.52 -22.09 -13.16
N VAL A 132 -23.94 -21.55 -14.23
CA VAL A 132 -24.69 -20.83 -15.29
C VAL A 132 -24.72 -21.56 -16.63
N GLY A 133 -24.17 -22.77 -16.71
CA GLY A 133 -24.06 -23.56 -17.94
C GLY A 133 -25.22 -24.52 -18.22
N SER A 134 -26.10 -24.73 -17.23
CA SER A 134 -27.27 -25.62 -17.33
C SER A 134 -28.54 -24.90 -16.87
N SER A 135 -29.69 -25.23 -17.48
CA SER A 135 -30.99 -24.60 -17.17
C SER A 135 -32.07 -25.67 -16.92
N PRO A 136 -32.57 -25.83 -15.68
CA PRO A 136 -32.10 -25.18 -14.45
C PRO A 136 -30.74 -25.75 -13.99
N PRO A 137 -29.90 -24.96 -13.27
CA PRO A 137 -28.66 -25.46 -12.69
C PRO A 137 -28.92 -26.50 -11.61
N ALA A 138 -28.07 -27.53 -11.54
CA ALA A 138 -28.10 -28.47 -10.42
C ALA A 138 -27.83 -27.74 -9.09
N PRO A 139 -28.59 -28.02 -8.01
CA PRO A 139 -28.35 -27.40 -6.70
C PRO A 139 -26.93 -27.60 -6.17
N GLU A 140 -26.30 -28.72 -6.51
CA GLU A 140 -24.91 -29.03 -6.18
C GLU A 140 -23.92 -28.00 -6.75
N ASN A 141 -24.13 -27.55 -8.00
CA ASN A 141 -23.28 -26.53 -8.63
C ASN A 141 -23.33 -25.18 -7.89
N ILE A 142 -24.47 -24.86 -7.28
CA ILE A 142 -24.62 -23.62 -6.49
C ILE A 142 -23.91 -23.75 -5.15
N ASN A 143 -23.98 -24.91 -4.50
CA ASN A 143 -23.26 -25.14 -3.25
C ASN A 143 -21.75 -25.09 -3.44
N ASP A 144 -21.22 -25.76 -4.48
CA ASP A 144 -19.81 -25.68 -4.88
C ASP A 144 -19.38 -24.24 -5.09
N LEU A 145 -20.15 -23.47 -5.88
CA LEU A 145 -19.87 -22.07 -6.15
C LEU A 145 -19.82 -21.20 -4.88
N LEU A 146 -20.75 -21.40 -3.95
CA LEU A 146 -20.76 -20.65 -2.70
C LEU A 146 -19.53 -21.01 -1.84
N GLN A 147 -19.14 -22.28 -1.80
CA GLN A 147 -17.95 -22.73 -1.10
C GLN A 147 -16.67 -22.13 -1.70
N ASP A 148 -16.53 -22.18 -3.03
CA ASP A 148 -15.36 -21.64 -3.74
C ASP A 148 -15.27 -20.12 -3.62
N SER A 149 -16.42 -19.43 -3.72
CA SER A 149 -16.50 -17.97 -3.54
C SER A 149 -16.08 -17.57 -2.11
N ASN A 150 -16.52 -18.31 -1.09
CA ASN A 150 -16.13 -18.05 0.30
C ASN A 150 -14.65 -18.36 0.55
N ALA A 151 -14.13 -19.44 -0.01
CA ALA A 151 -12.70 -19.78 0.08
C ALA A 151 -11.83 -18.68 -0.56
N PHE A 152 -12.20 -18.22 -1.76
CA PHE A 152 -11.53 -17.13 -2.45
C PHE A 152 -11.58 -15.83 -1.63
N VAL A 153 -12.74 -15.46 -1.09
CA VAL A 153 -12.89 -14.25 -0.26
C VAL A 153 -12.02 -14.30 0.99
N SER A 154 -11.93 -15.47 1.66
CA SER A 154 -11.09 -15.64 2.84
C SER A 154 -9.61 -15.39 2.54
N LEU A 155 -9.12 -15.88 1.39
CA LEU A 155 -7.74 -15.61 0.94
C LEU A 155 -7.56 -14.14 0.55
N MET A 156 -8.56 -13.53 -0.08
CA MET A 156 -8.54 -12.08 -0.37
C MET A 156 -8.51 -11.22 0.89
N ASP A 157 -9.17 -11.64 1.97
CA ASP A 157 -9.10 -10.97 3.28
C ASP A 157 -7.68 -11.03 3.86
N GLN A 158 -7.02 -12.18 3.75
CA GLN A 158 -5.63 -12.34 4.18
C GLN A 158 -4.67 -11.47 3.38
N LEU A 159 -4.83 -11.43 2.06
CA LEU A 159 -4.04 -10.59 1.17
C LEU A 159 -4.22 -9.10 1.49
N VAL A 160 -5.45 -8.62 1.65
CA VAL A 160 -5.73 -7.22 2.03
C VAL A 160 -5.10 -6.90 3.38
N LYS A 161 -5.25 -7.79 4.36
CA LYS A 161 -4.64 -7.62 5.69
C LYS A 161 -3.12 -7.54 5.60
N GLN A 162 -2.49 -8.35 4.75
CA GLN A 162 -1.04 -8.30 4.57
C GLN A 162 -0.59 -6.96 3.97
N TYR A 163 -1.30 -6.45 2.96
CA TYR A 163 -1.03 -5.10 2.43
C TYR A 163 -1.17 -4.01 3.50
N GLU A 164 -2.22 -4.07 4.32
CA GLU A 164 -2.41 -3.12 5.42
C GLU A 164 -1.29 -3.20 6.46
N LEU A 165 -0.83 -4.40 6.81
CA LEU A 165 0.27 -4.61 7.74
C LEU A 165 1.58 -4.04 7.18
N ASP A 166 1.91 -4.37 5.93
CA ASP A 166 3.10 -3.88 5.26
C ASP A 166 3.10 -2.35 5.17
N SER A 167 1.94 -1.76 4.85
CA SER A 167 1.75 -0.32 4.80
C SER A 167 1.93 0.33 6.16
N ARG A 168 1.33 -0.23 7.22
CA ARG A 168 1.50 0.28 8.60
C ARG A 168 2.96 0.23 9.05
N VAL A 169 3.66 -0.87 8.79
CA VAL A 169 5.09 -1.00 9.15
C VAL A 169 5.92 0.06 8.43
N ARG A 170 5.64 0.32 7.15
CA ARG A 170 6.31 1.40 6.39
C ARG A 170 6.02 2.77 7.01
N VAL A 171 4.75 3.09 7.28
CA VAL A 171 4.35 4.37 7.88
C VAL A 171 5.03 4.59 9.23
N THR A 172 5.03 3.60 10.13
CA THR A 172 5.67 3.75 11.46
C THR A 172 7.18 3.96 11.37
N ARG A 173 7.86 3.34 10.40
CA ARG A 173 9.29 3.60 10.15
C ARG A 173 9.53 5.04 9.71
N LEU A 174 8.66 5.57 8.86
CA LEU A 174 8.74 6.95 8.38
C LEU A 174 8.49 7.95 9.50
N GLU A 175 7.48 7.71 10.33
CA GLU A 175 7.20 8.53 11.53
C GLU A 175 8.39 8.55 12.50
N SER A 176 9.07 7.41 12.66
CA SER A 176 10.27 7.30 13.50
C SER A 176 11.45 8.12 12.94
N LEU A 177 11.66 8.08 11.61
CA LEU A 177 12.70 8.89 10.95
C LEU A 177 12.39 10.38 11.01
N ASP A 178 11.12 10.76 10.82
CA ASP A 178 10.70 12.15 10.90
C ASP A 178 10.89 12.71 12.32
N SER A 179 10.52 11.93 13.34
CA SER A 179 10.77 12.27 14.75
C SER A 179 12.26 12.43 15.06
N LEU A 180 13.11 11.61 14.45
CA LEU A 180 14.57 11.72 14.57
C LEU A 180 15.08 13.02 13.94
N PHE A 181 14.66 13.34 12.70
CA PHE A 181 15.05 14.58 12.04
C PHE A 181 14.60 15.82 12.81
N LEU A 182 13.37 15.80 13.34
CA LEU A 182 12.86 16.87 14.21
C LEU A 182 13.73 17.02 15.46
N THR A 183 14.06 15.92 16.14
CA THR A 183 14.89 15.93 17.34
C THR A 183 16.29 16.49 17.04
N LEU A 184 16.91 16.07 15.93
CA LEU A 184 18.23 16.57 15.51
C LEU A 184 18.18 18.05 15.14
N THR A 185 17.09 18.51 14.52
CA THR A 185 16.86 19.92 14.17
C THR A 185 16.76 20.77 15.44
N LEU A 186 15.94 20.35 16.40
CA LEU A 186 15.79 21.03 17.69
C LEU A 186 17.10 21.04 18.49
N LEU A 187 17.83 19.93 18.49
CA LEU A 187 19.15 19.85 19.14
C LEU A 187 20.15 20.81 18.50
N THR A 188 20.15 20.92 17.16
CA THR A 188 21.02 21.83 16.43
C THR A 188 20.72 23.29 16.80
N LEU A 189 19.44 23.68 16.81
CA LEU A 189 19.00 25.02 17.22
C LEU A 189 19.34 25.32 18.69
N PHE A 190 19.17 24.34 19.57
CA PHE A 190 19.51 24.48 20.98
C PHE A 190 21.01 24.71 21.19
N LEU A 191 21.86 23.93 20.51
CA LEU A 191 23.31 24.09 20.55
C LEU A 191 23.73 25.45 19.98
N GLU A 192 23.17 25.87 18.84
CA GLU A 192 23.43 27.21 18.29
C GLU A 192 23.11 28.31 19.31
N SER A 193 21.95 28.23 19.96
CA SER A 193 21.56 29.20 21.00
C SER A 193 22.59 29.26 22.13
N LEU A 194 23.01 28.10 22.67
CA LEU A 194 24.02 28.05 23.74
C LEU A 194 25.37 28.66 23.33
N PHE A 195 25.80 28.47 22.08
CA PHE A 195 27.12 28.94 21.60
C PHE A 195 27.11 30.36 21.02
N ILE A 196 25.94 30.93 20.69
CA ILE A 196 25.80 32.30 20.18
C ILE A 196 25.61 33.31 21.33
N PHE A 197 24.98 32.90 22.43
CA PHE A 197 24.79 33.75 23.62
C PHE A 197 25.91 33.64 24.67
N GLN A 198 27.01 32.96 24.35
CA GLN A 198 28.27 32.96 25.11
C GLN A 198 29.35 33.73 24.35
#